data_AF-A0A7R9FA30-F1
#
_entry.id   AF-A0A7R9FA30-F1
#
_cell.length_a   1.000
_cell.length_b   1.000
_cell.length_c   1.000
_cell.angle_alpha   90.00
_cell.angle_beta   90.00
_cell.angle_gamma   90.00
#
_symmetry.space_group_name_H-M   'P 1'
#
loop_
_entity.id
_entity.type
_entity.pdbx_description
1 polymer ?
#
loop_
_entity_poly.entity_id
_entity_poly.type
_entity_poly.pdbx_seq_one_letter_code
_entity_poly.pdbx_strand_id
1 'polypeptide(L)'
;MQTPVEVDGDGNPWSCSRDWTWLADDGGRTSSVASRVVDRDKLTCQGQPYREKPIPLVMALVKSMQAECPRQPPFNCSCTLDNVVWDTSRLYLVPIITVDCSGLGLTELPGVLPSNTTSLLVKENQISDLRPLVNNEHYRHVADIFLDDNLVESVAVLESSPWLFNFRVFSLRGNRLSQLPTYALDNALERNRHVVDIFLGNNPWQCDCLFTPSFQDFLVKYFTLVKDNDNVRCAFVDGDENSFVPIRDLSRSSICAPPSEYIIQPLDLLNGVLASLIILVVGKLGYDYWNFKKTGKLPSFLDPVDSLRITSERYHECASDRRVPHYEARPGSSGGISNYPPALRQTIARKIKRSSFTYILYPLL
;
A
#
# COMPACT_ATOMS: atom_id res chain seq x y z
N MET A 1 -2.16 35.55 -67.32
CA MET A 1 -2.69 34.69 -66.23
C MET A 1 -2.01 33.34 -66.36
N GLN A 2 -1.06 33.00 -65.48
CA GLN A 2 -0.52 31.64 -65.42
C GLN A 2 -1.56 30.76 -64.74
N THR A 3 -2.01 29.71 -65.42
CA THR A 3 -2.83 28.66 -64.83
C THR A 3 -2.03 28.00 -63.69
N PRO A 4 -2.64 27.75 -62.52
CA PRO A 4 -1.97 27.01 -61.46
C PRO A 4 -1.54 25.64 -62.01
N VAL A 5 -0.28 25.27 -61.79
CA VAL A 5 0.21 23.92 -62.12
C VAL A 5 -0.27 22.98 -61.02
N GLU A 6 -1.12 22.05 -61.41
CA GLU A 6 -1.58 20.94 -60.59
C GLU A 6 -0.57 19.79 -60.66
N VAL A 7 -0.31 19.14 -59.53
CA VAL A 7 0.69 18.06 -59.42
C VAL A 7 -0.02 16.78 -58.94
N ASP A 8 0.25 15.66 -59.62
CA ASP A 8 -0.20 14.31 -59.27
C ASP A 8 0.95 13.56 -58.57
N GLY A 9 0.70 13.06 -57.36
CA GLY A 9 1.67 12.36 -56.53
C GLY A 9 1.36 10.87 -56.30
N ASP A 10 0.31 10.33 -56.91
CA ASP A 10 -0.19 8.98 -56.64
C ASP A 10 0.81 7.92 -57.14
N GLY A 11 0.88 6.79 -56.45
CA GLY A 11 1.78 5.68 -56.80
C GLY A 11 3.27 5.89 -56.49
N ASN A 12 3.67 7.00 -55.87
CA ASN A 12 5.08 7.27 -55.51
C ASN A 12 5.48 6.70 -54.12
N PRO A 13 6.76 6.32 -53.92
CA PRO A 13 7.27 5.79 -52.65
C PRO A 13 7.56 6.88 -51.61
N TRP A 14 6.51 7.44 -50.99
CA TRP A 14 6.67 8.51 -50.00
C TRP A 14 7.18 8.00 -48.64
N SER A 15 8.24 8.63 -48.13
CA SER A 15 8.88 8.28 -46.85
C SER A 15 8.18 8.85 -45.62
N CYS A 16 7.18 9.74 -45.78
CA CYS A 16 6.45 10.40 -44.70
C CYS A 16 7.34 11.04 -43.63
N SER A 17 8.39 11.73 -44.10
CA SER A 17 9.26 12.57 -43.27
C SER A 17 8.52 13.78 -42.69
N ARG A 18 9.08 14.37 -41.63
CA ARG A 18 8.61 15.63 -41.00
C ARG A 18 8.59 16.82 -41.98
N ASP A 19 9.32 16.72 -43.09
CA ASP A 19 9.39 17.77 -44.13
C ASP A 19 8.08 17.91 -44.91
N TRP A 20 7.18 16.92 -44.81
CA TRP A 20 5.89 16.89 -45.49
C TRP A 20 4.76 17.52 -44.66
N THR A 21 5.06 18.16 -43.53
CA THR A 21 4.05 18.75 -42.62
C THR A 21 3.16 19.79 -43.28
N TRP A 22 3.62 20.45 -44.35
CA TRP A 22 2.82 21.38 -45.16
C TRP A 22 1.63 20.71 -45.86
N LEU A 23 1.66 19.39 -46.13
CA LEU A 23 0.52 18.64 -46.69
C LEU A 23 -0.66 18.54 -45.73
N ALA A 24 -0.43 18.79 -44.43
CA ALA A 24 -1.49 18.86 -43.44
C ALA A 24 -2.31 20.16 -43.51
N ASP A 25 -1.83 21.18 -44.25
CA ASP A 25 -2.46 22.51 -44.29
C ASP A 25 -3.72 22.51 -45.15
N ASP A 26 -4.86 22.26 -44.51
CA ASP A 26 -6.18 22.35 -45.12
C ASP A 26 -6.68 23.80 -45.14
N GLY A 27 -6.20 24.57 -46.14
CA GLY A 27 -7.00 25.57 -46.86
C GLY A 27 -7.74 26.70 -46.13
N GLY A 28 -7.54 26.97 -44.85
CA GLY A 28 -8.19 28.12 -44.15
C GLY A 28 -7.75 29.50 -44.66
N ARG A 29 -6.70 29.55 -45.49
CA ARG A 29 -6.32 30.71 -46.30
C ARG A 29 -6.18 30.23 -47.74
N THR A 30 -6.90 30.90 -48.63
CA THR A 30 -6.67 30.89 -50.07
C THR A 30 -5.16 30.78 -50.37
N SER A 31 -4.77 29.72 -51.08
CA SER A 31 -3.40 29.38 -51.53
C SER A 31 -2.43 28.67 -50.55
N SER A 32 -2.81 27.57 -49.89
CA SER A 32 -1.78 26.63 -49.39
C SER A 32 -1.21 25.81 -50.57
N VAL A 33 0.08 25.50 -50.55
CA VAL A 33 0.70 24.66 -51.61
C VAL A 33 0.06 23.26 -51.63
N ALA A 34 -0.43 22.79 -50.49
CA ALA A 34 -1.17 21.53 -50.35
C ALA A 34 -2.45 21.49 -51.19
N SER A 35 -3.13 22.62 -51.38
CA SER A 35 -4.35 22.67 -52.21
C SER A 35 -4.08 22.57 -53.72
N ARG A 36 -2.81 22.52 -54.14
CA ARG A 36 -2.41 22.33 -55.55
C ARG A 36 -2.13 20.87 -55.91
N VAL A 37 -2.14 19.99 -54.92
CA VAL A 37 -1.96 18.55 -55.10
C VAL A 37 -3.34 17.92 -55.28
N VAL A 38 -3.64 17.46 -56.50
CA VAL A 38 -5.01 17.06 -56.90
C VAL A 38 -5.43 15.77 -56.21
N ASP A 39 -4.47 14.87 -56.01
CA ASP A 39 -4.62 13.53 -55.44
C ASP A 39 -4.19 13.47 -53.96
N ARG A 40 -4.19 14.62 -53.26
CA ARG A 40 -3.76 14.75 -51.86
C ARG A 40 -4.31 13.65 -50.94
N ASP A 41 -5.57 13.28 -51.12
CA ASP A 41 -6.27 12.27 -50.30
C ASP A 41 -5.87 10.82 -50.61
N LYS A 42 -5.22 10.58 -51.76
CA LYS A 42 -4.71 9.27 -52.18
C LYS A 42 -3.26 9.04 -51.77
N LEU A 43 -2.54 10.10 -51.39
CA LEU A 43 -1.17 10.00 -50.96
C LEU A 43 -1.07 9.14 -49.69
N THR A 44 -0.29 8.06 -49.78
CA THR A 44 -0.05 7.14 -48.66
C THR A 44 1.44 6.97 -48.40
N CYS A 45 1.78 6.71 -47.14
CA CYS A 45 3.13 6.36 -46.72
C CYS A 45 3.49 4.94 -47.16
N GLN A 46 4.68 4.76 -47.73
CA GLN A 46 5.15 3.43 -48.18
C GLN A 46 6.12 2.77 -47.17
N GLY A 47 6.79 3.57 -46.34
CA GLY A 47 7.72 3.09 -45.30
C GLY A 47 7.09 2.90 -43.92
N GLN A 48 7.72 2.05 -43.10
CA GLN A 48 7.47 2.03 -41.66
C GLN A 48 7.98 3.33 -41.00
N PRO A 49 7.37 3.80 -39.89
CA PRO A 49 6.30 3.15 -39.13
C PRO A 49 4.87 3.37 -39.68
N TYR A 50 4.69 4.25 -40.67
CA TYR A 50 3.36 4.70 -41.09
C TYR A 50 2.81 4.00 -42.34
N ARG A 51 3.30 2.80 -42.66
CA ARG A 51 2.96 2.12 -43.91
C ARG A 51 1.43 2.09 -44.16
N GLU A 52 1.07 2.42 -45.39
CA GLU A 52 -0.30 2.47 -45.92
C GLU A 52 -1.22 3.48 -45.20
N LYS A 53 -0.65 4.46 -44.48
CA LYS A 53 -1.42 5.55 -43.84
C LYS A 53 -1.48 6.78 -44.75
N PRO A 54 -2.61 7.51 -44.79
CA PRO A 54 -2.72 8.75 -45.56
C PRO A 54 -1.75 9.82 -45.06
N ILE A 55 -0.93 10.38 -45.96
CA ILE A 55 0.08 11.39 -45.61
C ILE A 55 -0.53 12.62 -44.94
N PRO A 56 -1.63 13.23 -45.46
CA PRO A 56 -2.18 14.45 -44.85
C PRO A 56 -2.60 14.24 -43.39
N LEU A 57 -3.18 13.07 -43.07
CA LEU A 57 -3.60 12.74 -41.71
C LEU A 57 -2.41 12.52 -40.78
N VAL A 58 -1.40 11.74 -41.22
CA VAL A 58 -0.17 11.53 -40.42
C VAL A 58 0.54 12.85 -40.19
N MET A 59 0.64 13.70 -41.20
CA MET A 59 1.28 15.01 -41.10
C MET A 59 0.51 15.96 -40.18
N ALA A 60 -0.83 15.88 -40.15
CA ALA A 60 -1.63 16.63 -39.19
C ALA A 60 -1.36 16.20 -37.75
N LEU A 61 -1.23 14.89 -37.50
CA LEU A 61 -0.84 14.34 -36.20
C LEU A 61 0.57 14.81 -35.79
N VAL A 62 1.53 14.76 -36.71
CA VAL A 62 2.90 15.26 -36.49
C VAL A 62 2.88 16.75 -36.13
N LYS A 63 2.15 17.57 -36.90
CA LYS A 63 2.05 19.01 -36.67
C LYS A 63 1.43 19.33 -35.31
N SER A 64 0.35 18.65 -34.95
CA SER A 64 -0.32 18.79 -33.64
C SER A 64 0.63 18.43 -32.49
N MET A 65 1.24 17.24 -32.56
CA MET A 65 2.22 16.78 -31.56
C MET A 65 3.38 17.77 -31.39
N GLN A 66 3.91 18.31 -32.49
CA GLN A 66 5.02 19.27 -32.44
C GLN A 66 4.65 20.60 -31.79
N ALA A 67 3.39 21.03 -31.92
CA ALA A 67 2.89 22.27 -31.32
C ALA A 67 2.70 22.14 -29.80
N GLU A 68 2.26 20.97 -29.32
CA GLU A 68 1.98 20.71 -27.90
C GLU A 68 3.19 20.15 -27.12
N CYS A 69 4.26 19.77 -27.81
CA CYS A 69 5.44 19.18 -27.18
C CYS A 69 6.16 20.18 -26.23
N PRO A 70 6.50 19.79 -24.98
CA PRO A 70 7.15 20.66 -24.00
C PRO A 70 8.64 20.87 -24.30
N ARG A 71 8.93 21.54 -25.43
CA ARG A 71 10.28 21.79 -25.96
C ARG A 71 10.99 22.98 -25.35
N GLN A 72 10.26 23.81 -24.62
CA GLN A 72 10.80 25.03 -24.03
C GLN A 72 11.38 24.74 -22.64
N PRO A 73 12.34 25.56 -22.18
CA PRO A 73 12.82 25.47 -20.80
C PRO A 73 11.67 25.64 -19.79
N PRO A 74 11.68 24.92 -18.66
CA PRO A 74 12.76 24.06 -18.18
C PRO A 74 12.75 22.64 -18.77
N PHE A 75 11.71 22.25 -19.49
CA PHE A 75 11.46 20.85 -19.83
C PHE A 75 12.24 20.34 -21.02
N ASN A 76 12.48 21.14 -22.06
CA ASN A 76 13.32 20.79 -23.23
C ASN A 76 13.12 19.36 -23.78
N CYS A 77 11.89 18.83 -23.71
CA CYS A 77 11.62 17.45 -24.07
C CYS A 77 11.60 17.22 -25.58
N SER A 78 11.91 15.99 -25.98
CA SER A 78 11.73 15.49 -27.33
C SER A 78 10.41 14.73 -27.45
N CYS A 79 9.68 14.89 -28.56
CA CYS A 79 8.47 14.13 -28.82
C CYS A 79 8.58 13.41 -30.16
N THR A 80 8.22 12.13 -30.17
CA THR A 80 8.22 11.27 -31.35
C THR A 80 6.83 10.66 -31.56
N LEU A 81 6.42 10.61 -32.82
CA LEU A 81 5.29 9.81 -33.25
C LEU A 81 5.89 8.45 -33.64
N ASP A 82 5.71 7.44 -32.80
CA ASP A 82 6.37 6.15 -32.98
C ASP A 82 5.57 5.26 -33.93
N ASN A 83 4.25 5.38 -33.91
CA ASN A 83 3.37 4.61 -34.76
C ASN A 83 2.01 5.30 -34.92
N VAL A 84 1.22 4.85 -35.91
CA VAL A 84 -0.16 5.26 -36.12
C VAL A 84 -1.00 4.01 -36.40
N VAL A 85 -2.01 3.79 -35.58
CA VAL A 85 -2.88 2.60 -35.64
C VAL A 85 -4.27 3.00 -36.15
N TRP A 86 -4.91 2.13 -36.91
CA TRP A 86 -6.31 2.29 -37.29
C TRP A 86 -7.22 1.89 -36.14
N ASP A 87 -8.07 2.80 -35.67
CA ASP A 87 -9.20 2.44 -34.82
C ASP A 87 -10.35 1.94 -35.71
N THR A 88 -10.53 0.62 -35.74
CA THR A 88 -11.57 -0.05 -36.54
C THR A 88 -12.99 0.27 -36.07
N SER A 89 -13.15 0.73 -34.82
CA SER A 89 -14.46 1.05 -34.25
C SER A 89 -14.89 2.48 -34.54
N ARG A 90 -13.93 3.39 -34.74
CA ARG A 90 -14.21 4.83 -34.87
C ARG A 90 -13.73 5.45 -36.19
N LEU A 91 -13.14 4.66 -37.08
CA LEU A 91 -12.72 5.06 -38.44
C LEU A 91 -11.76 6.26 -38.44
N TYR A 92 -10.92 6.41 -37.41
CA TYR A 92 -9.85 7.42 -37.36
C TYR A 92 -8.50 6.81 -36.98
N LEU A 93 -7.44 7.59 -37.20
CA LEU A 93 -6.05 7.23 -36.88
C LEU A 93 -5.72 7.58 -35.42
N VAL A 94 -5.25 6.60 -34.66
CA VAL A 94 -4.76 6.78 -33.28
C VAL A 94 -3.24 6.88 -33.30
N PRO A 95 -2.65 8.02 -32.89
CA PRO A 95 -1.20 8.15 -32.80
C PRO A 95 -0.67 7.45 -31.55
N ILE A 96 0.50 6.84 -31.66
CA ILE A 96 1.31 6.38 -30.52
C ILE A 96 2.46 7.36 -30.37
N ILE A 97 2.41 8.18 -29.33
CA ILE A 97 3.37 9.26 -29.08
C ILE A 97 4.22 8.94 -27.86
N THR A 98 5.53 9.11 -28.01
CA THR A 98 6.49 9.06 -26.92
C THR A 98 7.04 10.46 -26.64
N VAL A 99 7.02 10.86 -25.37
CA VAL A 99 7.63 12.09 -24.89
C VAL A 99 8.84 11.71 -24.04
N ASP A 100 10.01 12.18 -24.42
CA ASP A 100 11.28 11.95 -23.74
C ASP A 100 11.82 13.24 -23.12
N CYS A 101 11.88 13.24 -21.79
CA CYS A 101 12.36 14.30 -20.93
C CYS A 101 13.48 13.80 -20.00
N SER A 102 14.20 12.74 -20.40
CA SER A 102 15.19 12.07 -19.55
C SER A 102 16.50 12.87 -19.42
N GLY A 103 17.15 12.82 -18.25
CA GLY A 103 18.48 13.40 -18.04
C GLY A 103 18.53 14.94 -18.03
N LEU A 104 17.40 15.60 -17.77
CA LEU A 104 17.27 17.06 -17.85
C LEU A 104 17.30 17.74 -16.47
N GLY A 105 17.50 16.97 -15.40
CA GLY A 105 17.53 17.47 -14.03
C GLY A 105 16.17 18.02 -13.56
N LEU A 106 15.07 17.50 -14.11
CA LEU A 106 13.72 17.97 -13.80
C LEU A 106 13.35 17.63 -12.37
N THR A 107 12.74 18.57 -11.65
CA THR A 107 12.19 18.35 -10.30
C THR A 107 10.70 18.03 -10.32
N GLU A 108 10.03 18.33 -11.43
CA GLU A 108 8.59 18.15 -11.61
C GLU A 108 8.29 17.59 -13.01
N LEU A 109 7.12 16.94 -13.13
CA LEU A 109 6.62 16.46 -14.41
C LEU A 109 6.05 17.63 -15.26
N PRO A 110 6.16 17.60 -16.60
CA PRO A 110 5.61 18.65 -17.47
C PRO A 110 4.11 18.88 -17.25
N GLY A 111 3.68 20.14 -17.17
CA GLY A 111 2.26 20.48 -17.01
C GLY A 111 1.40 20.18 -18.24
N VAL A 112 2.01 20.16 -19.44
CA VAL A 112 1.32 19.91 -20.71
C VAL A 112 2.07 18.83 -21.46
N LEU A 113 1.32 17.84 -21.96
CA LEU A 113 1.81 16.80 -22.86
C LEU A 113 0.96 16.82 -24.14
N PRO A 114 1.52 16.42 -25.30
CA PRO A 114 0.76 16.19 -26.50
C PRO A 114 -0.45 15.29 -26.26
N SER A 115 -1.55 15.62 -26.91
CA SER A 115 -2.75 14.81 -26.92
C SER A 115 -2.45 13.38 -27.41
N ASN A 116 -2.94 12.37 -26.70
CA ASN A 116 -2.67 10.94 -26.95
C ASN A 116 -1.20 10.51 -26.72
N THR A 117 -0.45 11.24 -25.89
CA THR A 117 0.83 10.72 -25.36
C THR A 117 0.60 9.36 -24.72
N THR A 118 1.27 8.34 -25.24
CA THR A 118 1.15 6.96 -24.78
C THR A 118 2.27 6.61 -23.81
N SER A 119 3.49 7.08 -24.11
CA SER A 119 4.68 6.74 -23.34
C SER A 119 5.41 8.00 -22.90
N LEU A 120 5.77 8.05 -21.61
CA LEU A 120 6.51 9.15 -21.01
C LEU A 120 7.83 8.62 -20.42
N LEU A 121 8.95 9.11 -20.95
CA LEU A 121 10.29 8.82 -20.47
C LEU A 121 10.79 10.03 -19.67
N VAL A 122 10.98 9.86 -18.37
CA VAL A 122 11.42 10.92 -17.45
C VAL A 122 12.56 10.40 -16.56
N LYS A 123 13.42 9.56 -17.13
CA LYS A 123 14.50 8.88 -16.42
C LYS A 123 15.62 9.84 -16.01
N GLU A 124 16.40 9.49 -15.01
CA GLU A 124 17.61 10.23 -14.60
C GLU A 124 17.31 11.71 -14.31
N ASN A 125 16.27 11.96 -13.51
CA ASN A 125 15.82 13.28 -13.09
C ASN A 125 15.76 13.36 -11.56
N GLN A 126 15.18 14.43 -11.02
CA GLN A 126 15.02 14.69 -9.59
C GLN A 126 13.54 14.75 -9.19
N ILE A 127 12.69 14.00 -9.89
CA ILE A 127 11.23 14.02 -9.70
C ILE A 127 10.89 13.21 -8.45
N SER A 128 10.06 13.78 -7.59
CA SER A 128 9.50 13.11 -6.40
C SER A 128 7.96 13.09 -6.39
N ASP A 129 7.31 14.06 -7.06
CA ASP A 129 5.86 14.22 -7.05
C ASP A 129 5.18 13.54 -8.25
N LEU A 130 4.33 12.55 -7.97
CA LEU A 130 3.56 11.81 -8.96
C LEU A 130 2.11 12.29 -9.10
N ARG A 131 1.70 13.35 -8.38
CA ARG A 131 0.35 13.91 -8.46
C ARG A 131 -0.13 14.17 -9.89
N PRO A 132 0.68 14.68 -10.84
CA PRO A 132 0.24 14.92 -12.21
C PRO A 132 -0.41 13.70 -12.89
N LEU A 133 -0.03 12.47 -12.56
CA LEU A 133 -0.68 11.26 -13.08
C LEU A 133 -2.14 11.10 -12.63
N VAL A 134 -2.51 11.77 -11.54
CA VAL A 134 -3.84 11.69 -10.93
C VAL A 134 -4.72 12.86 -11.36
N ASN A 135 -4.17 14.06 -11.35
CA ASN A 135 -4.95 15.31 -11.44
C ASN A 135 -4.73 16.10 -12.72
N ASN A 136 -3.80 15.70 -13.59
CA ASN A 136 -3.58 16.36 -14.88
C ASN A 136 -4.26 15.61 -16.03
N GLU A 137 -5.16 16.28 -16.75
CA GLU A 137 -5.90 15.69 -17.87
C GLU A 137 -5.02 15.28 -19.06
N HIS A 138 -3.87 15.94 -19.25
CA HIS A 138 -2.91 15.60 -20.31
C HIS A 138 -2.25 14.23 -20.10
N TYR A 139 -2.32 13.67 -18.88
CA TYR A 139 -1.75 12.36 -18.54
C TYR A 139 -2.74 11.21 -18.70
N ARG A 140 -4.01 11.49 -19.04
CA ARG A 140 -5.09 10.49 -19.09
C ARG A 140 -4.79 9.29 -20.00
N HIS A 141 -4.05 9.51 -21.09
CA HIS A 141 -3.74 8.47 -22.08
C HIS A 141 -2.34 7.87 -21.92
N VAL A 142 -1.55 8.36 -20.95
CA VAL A 142 -0.22 7.85 -20.69
C VAL A 142 -0.36 6.45 -20.10
N ALA A 143 0.06 5.44 -20.84
CA ALA A 143 0.00 4.05 -20.43
C ALA A 143 1.37 3.54 -19.97
N ASP A 144 2.46 4.03 -20.57
CA ASP A 144 3.81 3.69 -20.16
C ASP A 144 4.48 4.87 -19.48
N ILE A 145 5.01 4.65 -18.28
CA ILE A 145 5.83 5.64 -17.62
C ILE A 145 7.13 5.03 -17.12
N PHE A 146 8.22 5.71 -17.42
CA PHE A 146 9.56 5.34 -16.99
C PHE A 146 10.14 6.45 -16.12
N LEU A 147 10.10 6.22 -14.80
CA LEU A 147 10.59 7.10 -13.74
C LEU A 147 11.91 6.56 -13.15
N ASP A 148 12.68 5.80 -13.93
CA ASP A 148 13.95 5.23 -13.47
C ASP A 148 14.91 6.34 -12.98
N ASP A 149 15.65 6.07 -11.91
CA ASP A 149 16.68 6.95 -11.35
C ASP A 149 16.16 8.38 -11.04
N ASN A 150 15.13 8.43 -10.19
CA ASN A 150 14.50 9.66 -9.69
C ASN A 150 14.49 9.69 -8.14
N LEU A 151 13.72 10.60 -7.54
CA LEU A 151 13.62 10.81 -6.10
C LEU A 151 12.24 10.45 -5.56
N VAL A 152 11.54 9.49 -6.17
CA VAL A 152 10.21 9.07 -5.73
C VAL A 152 10.34 8.26 -4.43
N GLU A 153 9.71 8.75 -3.36
CA GLU A 153 9.71 8.08 -2.04
C GLU A 153 8.43 7.27 -1.78
N SER A 154 7.32 7.61 -2.44
CA SER A 154 6.05 6.93 -2.27
C SER A 154 5.17 7.02 -3.51
N VAL A 155 4.43 5.95 -3.77
CA VAL A 155 3.40 5.87 -4.82
C VAL A 155 1.98 5.88 -4.26
N ALA A 156 1.81 6.12 -2.95
CA ALA A 156 0.51 6.10 -2.28
C ALA A 156 -0.50 7.12 -2.87
N VAL A 157 0.01 8.21 -3.47
CA VAL A 157 -0.85 9.18 -4.15
C VAL A 157 -1.62 8.58 -5.34
N LEU A 158 -1.13 7.47 -5.90
CA LEU A 158 -1.74 6.80 -7.05
C LEU A 158 -2.84 5.80 -6.67
N GLU A 159 -3.02 5.45 -5.40
CA GLU A 159 -3.89 4.35 -4.95
C GLU A 159 -5.34 4.42 -5.47
N SER A 160 -5.87 5.64 -5.59
CA SER A 160 -7.23 5.90 -6.09
C SER A 160 -7.25 6.52 -7.48
N SER A 161 -6.11 6.54 -8.18
CA SER A 161 -6.01 7.17 -9.49
C SER A 161 -6.56 6.23 -10.59
N PRO A 162 -7.35 6.75 -11.56
CA PRO A 162 -7.77 5.96 -12.72
C PRO A 162 -6.58 5.42 -13.54
N TRP A 163 -5.45 6.12 -13.46
CA TRP A 163 -4.20 5.73 -14.12
C TRP A 163 -3.68 4.39 -13.63
N LEU A 164 -3.70 4.14 -12.31
CA LEU A 164 -3.22 2.89 -11.71
C LEU A 164 -3.97 1.64 -12.23
N PHE A 165 -5.23 1.80 -12.65
CA PHE A 165 -6.06 0.72 -13.19
C PHE A 165 -5.87 0.47 -14.70
N ASN A 166 -5.12 1.32 -15.41
CA ASN A 166 -5.03 1.28 -16.87
C ASN A 166 -3.61 1.35 -17.45
N PHE A 167 -2.57 1.54 -16.63
CA PHE A 167 -1.19 1.57 -17.12
C PHE A 167 -0.77 0.24 -17.75
N ARG A 168 0.18 0.30 -18.68
CA ARG A 168 0.80 -0.84 -19.35
C ARG A 168 2.21 -1.11 -18.81
N VAL A 169 3.03 -0.08 -18.72
CA VAL A 169 4.39 -0.18 -18.15
C VAL A 169 4.57 0.83 -17.03
N PHE A 170 5.05 0.37 -15.87
CA PHE A 170 5.40 1.24 -14.76
C PHE A 170 6.79 0.93 -14.23
N SER A 171 7.77 1.79 -14.54
CA SER A 171 9.16 1.61 -14.13
C SER A 171 9.54 2.64 -13.06
N LEU A 172 9.97 2.15 -11.90
CA LEU A 172 10.37 2.93 -10.72
C LEU A 172 11.76 2.54 -10.22
N ARG A 173 12.63 2.01 -11.09
CA ARG A 173 13.96 1.54 -10.66
C ARG A 173 14.80 2.68 -10.13
N GLY A 174 15.69 2.41 -9.18
CA GLY A 174 16.67 3.40 -8.72
C GLY A 174 16.06 4.61 -8.01
N ASN A 175 14.86 4.47 -7.45
CA ASN A 175 14.19 5.53 -6.69
C ASN A 175 14.49 5.41 -5.19
N ARG A 176 13.69 6.09 -4.35
CA ARG A 176 13.82 6.14 -2.89
C ARG A 176 12.66 5.44 -2.19
N LEU A 177 12.02 4.47 -2.85
CA LEU A 177 10.90 3.73 -2.29
C LEU A 177 11.38 2.81 -1.17
N SER A 178 10.79 2.96 0.01
CA SER A 178 11.02 2.06 1.15
C SER A 178 9.86 1.11 1.38
N GLN A 179 8.64 1.51 1.02
CA GLN A 179 7.42 0.72 1.16
C GLN A 179 6.56 0.84 -0.11
N LEU A 180 5.72 -0.18 -0.32
CA LEU A 180 4.77 -0.22 -1.44
C LEU A 180 3.36 -0.45 -0.88
N PRO A 181 2.33 0.30 -1.32
CA PRO A 181 0.95 0.03 -0.91
C PRO A 181 0.40 -1.21 -1.63
N THR A 182 0.84 -2.38 -1.16
CA THR A 182 0.59 -3.69 -1.79
C THR A 182 -0.89 -3.94 -2.02
N TYR A 183 -1.76 -3.61 -1.05
CA TYR A 183 -3.21 -3.78 -1.18
C TYR A 183 -3.83 -2.96 -2.33
N ALA A 184 -3.47 -1.69 -2.45
CA ALA A 184 -4.02 -0.82 -3.49
C ALA A 184 -3.51 -1.25 -4.88
N LEU A 185 -2.23 -1.62 -4.98
CA LEU A 185 -1.64 -2.07 -6.22
C LEU A 185 -2.20 -3.44 -6.64
N ASP A 186 -2.40 -4.36 -5.69
CA ASP A 186 -3.06 -5.65 -5.91
C ASP A 186 -4.47 -5.47 -6.50
N ASN A 187 -5.29 -4.62 -5.87
CA ASN A 187 -6.63 -4.30 -6.36
C ASN A 187 -6.62 -3.72 -7.78
N ALA A 188 -5.66 -2.83 -8.05
CA ALA A 188 -5.51 -2.22 -9.36
C ALA A 188 -5.08 -3.25 -10.43
N LEU A 189 -4.09 -4.08 -10.13
CA LEU A 189 -3.56 -5.09 -11.05
C LEU A 189 -4.54 -6.22 -11.35
N GLU A 190 -5.38 -6.62 -10.40
CA GLU A 190 -6.44 -7.61 -10.66
C GLU A 190 -7.46 -7.12 -11.72
N ARG A 191 -7.66 -5.81 -11.81
CA ARG A 191 -8.63 -5.19 -12.73
C ARG A 191 -7.97 -4.69 -14.02
N ASN A 192 -6.68 -4.40 -13.97
CA ASN A 192 -5.94 -3.87 -15.10
C ASN A 192 -5.61 -4.98 -16.10
N ARG A 193 -6.26 -4.95 -17.27
CA ARG A 193 -6.02 -5.93 -18.37
C ARG A 193 -4.90 -5.51 -19.31
N HIS A 194 -4.38 -4.29 -19.16
CA HIS A 194 -3.40 -3.69 -20.05
C HIS A 194 -1.97 -3.78 -19.51
N VAL A 195 -1.81 -4.09 -18.22
CA VAL A 195 -0.50 -4.21 -17.58
C VAL A 195 0.36 -5.27 -18.26
N VAL A 196 1.62 -4.90 -18.52
CA VAL A 196 2.61 -5.76 -19.15
C VAL A 196 3.83 -5.89 -18.24
N ASP A 197 4.44 -4.77 -17.86
CA ASP A 197 5.70 -4.76 -17.12
C ASP A 197 5.69 -3.77 -15.95
N ILE A 198 6.24 -4.21 -14.82
CA ILE A 198 6.50 -3.40 -13.63
C ILE A 198 7.97 -3.58 -13.27
N PHE A 199 8.63 -2.48 -12.90
CA PHE A 199 10.02 -2.51 -12.44
C PHE A 199 10.16 -1.78 -11.10
N LEU A 200 10.68 -2.48 -10.10
CA LEU A 200 10.77 -2.03 -8.70
C LEU A 200 12.18 -2.15 -8.11
N GLY A 201 13.13 -2.67 -8.88
CA GLY A 201 14.48 -2.96 -8.43
C GLY A 201 15.27 -1.71 -8.04
N ASN A 202 16.36 -1.93 -7.29
CA ASN A 202 17.29 -0.88 -6.88
C ASN A 202 16.63 0.26 -6.07
N ASN A 203 15.63 -0.08 -5.25
CA ASN A 203 15.05 0.83 -4.26
C ASN A 203 15.47 0.40 -2.84
N PRO A 204 15.56 1.32 -1.88
CA PRO A 204 15.91 1.03 -0.49
C PRO A 204 14.72 0.42 0.27
N TRP A 205 14.27 -0.76 -0.12
CA TRP A 205 13.11 -1.43 0.47
C TRP A 205 13.34 -1.75 1.94
N GLN A 206 12.38 -1.37 2.78
CA GLN A 206 12.36 -1.75 4.19
C GLN A 206 12.05 -3.24 4.32
N CYS A 207 12.82 -3.95 5.15
CA CYS A 207 12.59 -5.35 5.45
C CYS A 207 12.29 -5.53 6.94
N ASP A 208 11.00 -5.46 7.31
CA ASP A 208 10.51 -5.69 8.67
C ASP A 208 9.39 -6.73 8.73
N CYS A 209 8.98 -7.11 9.94
CA CYS A 209 8.00 -8.17 10.14
C CYS A 209 6.57 -7.78 9.70
N LEU A 210 6.27 -6.49 9.52
CA LEU A 210 4.92 -6.00 9.21
C LEU A 210 4.70 -5.86 7.70
N PHE A 211 5.64 -5.21 7.01
CA PHE A 211 5.54 -4.91 5.58
C PHE A 211 6.00 -6.08 4.71
N THR A 212 7.15 -6.68 5.03
CA THR A 212 7.83 -7.65 4.15
C THR A 212 6.97 -8.84 3.76
N PRO A 213 6.21 -9.50 4.67
CA PRO A 213 5.38 -10.64 4.29
C PRO A 213 4.34 -10.27 3.22
N SER A 214 3.70 -9.10 3.35
CA SER A 214 2.72 -8.64 2.36
C SER A 214 3.37 -8.32 1.01
N PHE A 215 4.60 -7.80 1.03
CA PHE A 215 5.32 -7.47 -0.18
C PHE A 215 5.89 -8.71 -0.88
N GLN A 216 6.37 -9.70 -0.12
CA GLN A 216 6.73 -11.02 -0.64
C GLN A 216 5.54 -11.67 -1.36
N ASP A 217 4.37 -11.71 -0.72
CA ASP A 217 3.17 -12.30 -1.30
C ASP A 217 2.79 -11.58 -2.62
N PHE A 218 2.92 -10.25 -2.66
CA PHE A 218 2.74 -9.44 -3.88
C PHE A 218 3.73 -9.83 -5.00
N LEU A 219 5.03 -9.92 -4.71
CA LEU A 219 6.05 -10.26 -5.70
C LEU A 219 5.89 -11.70 -6.23
N VAL A 220 5.47 -12.63 -5.38
CA VAL A 220 5.16 -14.01 -5.79
C VAL A 220 3.91 -14.05 -6.67
N LYS A 221 2.84 -13.34 -6.29
CA LYS A 221 1.59 -13.28 -7.07
C LYS A 221 1.81 -12.68 -8.46
N TYR A 222 2.59 -11.61 -8.55
CA TYR A 222 2.85 -10.86 -9.79
C TYR A 222 4.22 -11.12 -10.39
N PHE A 223 4.78 -12.32 -10.15
CA PHE A 223 6.13 -12.69 -10.57
C PHE A 223 6.40 -12.47 -12.08
N THR A 224 5.39 -12.67 -12.93
CA THR A 224 5.53 -12.48 -14.39
C THR A 224 5.43 -11.03 -14.84
N LEU A 225 4.82 -10.14 -14.05
CA LEU A 225 4.68 -8.72 -14.35
C LEU A 225 5.86 -7.92 -13.80
N VAL A 226 6.30 -8.23 -12.58
CA VAL A 226 7.48 -7.59 -11.98
C VAL A 226 8.73 -8.24 -12.58
N LYS A 227 9.36 -7.57 -13.55
CA LYS A 227 10.43 -8.19 -14.36
C LYS A 227 11.78 -8.27 -13.66
N ASP A 228 12.03 -7.39 -12.70
CA ASP A 228 13.30 -7.23 -12.01
C ASP A 228 13.26 -7.70 -10.55
N ASN A 229 12.49 -8.76 -10.28
CA ASN A 229 12.33 -9.35 -8.94
C ASN A 229 13.66 -9.61 -8.22
N ASP A 230 14.70 -10.04 -8.93
CA ASP A 230 16.02 -10.32 -8.33
C ASP A 230 16.77 -9.06 -7.87
N ASN A 231 16.32 -7.87 -8.30
CA ASN A 231 16.84 -6.56 -7.88
C ASN A 231 15.95 -5.87 -6.84
N VAL A 232 14.83 -6.51 -6.44
CA VAL A 232 13.99 -6.07 -5.33
C VAL A 232 14.56 -6.67 -4.05
N ARG A 233 15.45 -5.91 -3.42
CA ARG A 233 16.29 -6.33 -2.28
C ARG A 233 16.10 -5.42 -1.08
N CYS A 234 16.36 -5.94 0.12
CA CYS A 234 16.39 -5.11 1.32
C CYS A 234 17.41 -3.99 1.22
N ALA A 235 17.05 -2.83 1.78
CA ALA A 235 17.97 -1.73 2.02
C ALA A 235 19.16 -2.20 2.88
N PHE A 236 20.27 -1.49 2.74
CA PHE A 236 21.42 -1.69 3.60
C PHE A 236 21.13 -1.14 5.01
N VAL A 237 21.33 -1.97 6.02
CA VAL A 237 21.33 -1.58 7.43
C VAL A 237 22.58 -2.17 8.07
N ASP A 238 23.38 -1.31 8.71
CA ASP A 238 24.61 -1.75 9.35
C ASP A 238 24.31 -2.76 10.47
N GLY A 239 24.98 -3.91 10.41
CA GLY A 239 24.77 -5.02 11.35
C GLY A 239 23.54 -5.91 11.09
N ASP A 240 22.76 -5.68 10.03
CA ASP A 240 21.65 -6.57 9.64
C ASP A 240 22.10 -7.59 8.57
N GLU A 241 21.94 -8.87 8.88
CA GLU A 241 22.23 -10.00 7.98
C GLU A 241 21.30 -10.02 6.74
N ASN A 242 20.13 -9.39 6.82
CA ASN A 242 19.19 -9.34 5.70
C ASN A 242 19.53 -8.24 4.67
N SER A 243 20.57 -7.44 4.90
CA SER A 243 21.00 -6.38 3.98
C SER A 243 21.27 -6.92 2.57
N PHE A 244 20.70 -6.27 1.54
CA PHE A 244 20.83 -6.64 0.12
C PHE A 244 20.30 -8.02 -0.29
N VAL A 245 19.66 -8.76 0.62
CA VAL A 245 19.01 -10.02 0.30
C VAL A 245 17.76 -9.74 -0.54
N PRO A 246 17.52 -10.50 -1.64
CA PRO A 246 16.28 -10.39 -2.41
C PRO A 246 15.07 -10.68 -1.53
N ILE A 247 14.03 -9.86 -1.60
CA ILE A 247 12.89 -9.95 -0.69
C ILE A 247 12.19 -11.30 -0.79
N ARG A 248 12.08 -11.87 -2.00
CA ARG A 248 11.51 -13.22 -2.22
C ARG A 248 12.25 -14.34 -1.47
N ASP A 249 13.55 -14.16 -1.24
CA ASP A 249 14.43 -15.20 -0.69
C ASP A 249 14.53 -15.11 0.84
N LEU A 250 13.95 -14.08 1.47
CA LEU A 250 13.93 -13.92 2.91
C LEU A 250 13.01 -14.93 3.60
N SER A 251 13.48 -15.46 4.73
CA SER A 251 12.65 -16.30 5.59
C SER A 251 11.80 -15.43 6.54
N ARG A 252 10.57 -15.85 6.84
CA ARG A 252 9.74 -15.14 7.83
C ARG A 252 10.41 -15.08 9.21
N SER A 253 11.15 -16.12 9.59
CA SER A 253 11.87 -16.18 10.88
C SER A 253 13.06 -15.23 10.98
N SER A 254 13.72 -14.88 9.85
CA SER A 254 14.87 -13.96 9.88
C SER A 254 14.45 -12.50 10.00
N ILE A 255 13.22 -12.15 9.59
CA ILE A 255 12.69 -10.80 9.66
C ILE A 255 11.82 -10.59 10.93
N CYS A 256 11.12 -11.63 11.37
CA CYS A 256 10.24 -11.60 12.54
C CYS A 256 10.91 -12.14 13.82
N ALA A 257 12.24 -12.11 13.89
CA ALA A 257 12.93 -12.42 15.13
C ALA A 257 12.65 -11.30 16.15
N PRO A 258 12.20 -11.62 17.38
CA PRO A 258 12.20 -10.63 18.44
C PRO A 258 13.66 -10.13 18.60
N PRO A 259 13.87 -8.82 18.84
CA PRO A 259 15.21 -8.27 18.97
C PRO A 259 16.00 -9.09 19.99
N SER A 260 17.22 -9.49 19.61
CA SER A 260 18.11 -10.37 20.37
C SER A 260 18.54 -9.83 21.75
N GLU A 261 18.03 -8.67 22.16
CA GLU A 261 18.35 -8.01 23.43
C GLU A 261 17.50 -8.47 24.64
N TYR A 262 16.47 -9.29 24.47
CA TYR A 262 15.67 -9.79 25.60
C TYR A 262 15.74 -11.31 25.72
N ILE A 263 16.81 -11.79 26.35
CA ILE A 263 17.02 -13.23 26.59
C ILE A 263 16.03 -13.80 27.62
N ILE A 264 15.33 -12.99 28.43
CA ILE A 264 14.19 -13.44 29.25
C ILE A 264 13.25 -12.23 29.47
N GLN A 265 11.97 -12.30 29.05
CA GLN A 265 11.01 -11.25 29.43
C GLN A 265 10.69 -11.35 30.93
N PRO A 266 10.42 -10.23 31.65
CA PRO A 266 9.95 -10.29 33.04
C PRO A 266 8.71 -11.17 33.21
N LEU A 267 7.91 -11.29 32.15
CA LEU A 267 6.75 -12.16 32.07
C LEU A 267 7.12 -13.66 32.04
N ASP A 268 8.21 -14.05 31.38
CA ASP A 268 8.69 -15.43 31.37
C ASP A 268 9.22 -15.86 32.74
N LEU A 269 9.91 -14.94 33.43
CA LEU A 269 10.33 -15.15 34.81
C LEU A 269 9.13 -15.29 35.75
N LEU A 270 8.13 -14.41 35.60
CA LEU A 270 6.88 -14.49 36.37
C LEU A 270 6.15 -15.81 36.11
N ASN A 271 6.06 -16.24 34.85
CA ASN A 271 5.45 -17.50 34.46
C ASN A 271 6.20 -18.70 35.06
N GLY A 272 7.54 -18.66 35.09
CA GLY A 272 8.36 -19.67 35.78
C GLY A 272 8.14 -19.72 37.29
N VAL A 273 8.02 -18.56 37.95
CA VAL A 273 7.72 -18.48 39.39
C VAL A 273 6.32 -19.03 39.67
N LEU A 274 5.31 -18.67 38.87
CA LEU A 274 3.95 -19.18 39.01
C LEU A 274 3.90 -20.70 38.80
N ALA A 275 4.59 -21.24 37.79
CA ALA A 275 4.66 -22.66 37.55
C ALA A 275 5.30 -23.43 38.73
N SER A 276 6.39 -22.88 39.30
CA SER A 276 7.03 -23.50 40.47
C SER A 276 6.13 -23.48 41.72
N LEU A 277 5.40 -22.38 41.96
CA LEU A 277 4.40 -22.30 43.04
C LEU A 277 3.27 -23.30 42.86
N ILE A 278 2.76 -23.47 41.63
CA ILE A 278 1.73 -24.46 41.32
C ILE A 278 2.23 -25.88 41.61
N ILE A 279 3.45 -26.21 41.19
CA ILE A 279 4.05 -27.53 41.46
C ILE A 279 4.20 -27.77 42.97
N LEU A 280 4.60 -26.76 43.74
CA LEU A 280 4.70 -26.87 45.20
C LEU A 280 3.34 -27.08 45.87
N VAL A 281 2.31 -26.35 45.44
CA VAL A 281 0.94 -26.50 45.99
C VAL A 281 0.37 -27.87 45.64
N VAL A 282 0.51 -28.31 44.39
CA VAL A 282 0.04 -29.63 43.94
C VAL A 282 0.83 -30.75 44.62
N GLY A 283 2.15 -30.59 44.76
CA GLY A 283 3.00 -31.54 45.48
C GLY A 283 2.63 -31.65 46.95
N LYS A 284 2.38 -30.52 47.62
CA LYS A 284 1.93 -30.52 49.02
C LYS A 284 0.55 -31.14 49.18
N LEU A 285 -0.38 -30.82 48.27
CA LEU A 285 -1.71 -31.42 48.25
C LEU A 285 -1.64 -32.95 48.03
N GLY A 286 -0.78 -33.41 47.12
CA GLY A 286 -0.52 -34.83 46.89
C GLY A 286 0.09 -35.53 48.09
N TYR A 287 1.06 -34.89 48.75
CA TYR A 287 1.67 -35.40 49.99
C TYR A 287 0.63 -35.54 51.11
N ASP A 288 -0.20 -34.52 51.30
CA ASP A 288 -1.25 -34.49 52.32
C ASP A 288 -2.32 -35.55 52.04
N TYR A 289 -2.73 -35.69 50.78
CA TYR A 289 -3.66 -36.74 50.35
C TYR A 289 -3.10 -38.15 50.60
N TRP A 290 -1.82 -38.37 50.30
CA TRP A 290 -1.16 -39.65 50.55
C TRP A 290 -1.06 -39.96 52.05
N ASN A 291 -0.67 -38.97 52.86
CA ASN A 291 -0.56 -39.13 54.30
C ASN A 291 -1.93 -39.41 54.96
N PHE A 292 -2.98 -38.71 54.51
CA PHE A 292 -4.37 -38.98 54.94
C PHE A 292 -4.78 -40.41 54.62
N LYS A 293 -4.49 -40.92 53.42
CA LYS A 293 -4.82 -42.30 53.04
C LYS A 293 -4.08 -43.35 53.87
N LYS A 294 -2.86 -43.07 54.34
CA LYS A 294 -2.09 -43.98 55.19
C LYS A 294 -2.44 -43.93 56.68
N THR A 295 -2.80 -42.76 57.20
CA THR A 295 -2.92 -42.54 58.65
C THR A 295 -4.35 -42.29 59.13
N GLY A 296 -5.29 -41.99 58.22
CA GLY A 296 -6.68 -41.64 58.53
C GLY A 296 -6.84 -40.29 59.24
N LYS A 297 -5.76 -39.52 59.40
CA LYS A 297 -5.77 -38.20 60.06
C LYS A 297 -5.72 -37.09 59.01
N LEU A 298 -6.59 -36.10 59.18
CA LEU A 298 -6.71 -34.95 58.27
C LEU A 298 -5.42 -34.10 58.32
N PRO A 299 -5.10 -33.35 57.25
CA PRO A 299 -4.02 -32.35 57.30
C PRO A 299 -4.30 -31.33 58.42
N SER A 300 -3.26 -30.86 59.11
CA SER A 300 -3.38 -30.02 60.32
C SER A 300 -4.18 -28.72 60.13
N PHE A 301 -4.30 -28.19 58.92
CA PHE A 301 -5.12 -27.01 58.62
C PHE A 301 -6.63 -27.30 58.48
N LEU A 302 -7.00 -28.58 58.37
CA LEU A 302 -8.40 -29.06 58.33
C LEU A 302 -8.81 -29.74 59.65
N ASP A 303 -7.88 -29.97 60.58
CA ASP A 303 -8.21 -30.50 61.90
C ASP A 303 -8.99 -29.45 62.72
N PRO A 304 -10.25 -29.72 63.13
CA PRO A 304 -11.10 -28.75 63.82
C PRO A 304 -10.68 -28.45 65.27
N VAL A 305 -9.51 -28.94 65.71
CA VAL A 305 -9.05 -28.82 67.10
C VAL A 305 -8.38 -27.46 67.38
N ASP A 306 -7.82 -26.79 66.36
CA ASP A 306 -7.20 -25.47 66.56
C ASP A 306 -8.18 -24.28 66.48
N SER A 307 -9.39 -24.47 65.93
CA SER A 307 -10.41 -23.40 65.93
C SER A 307 -11.08 -23.16 67.29
N LEU A 308 -10.91 -24.06 68.26
CA LEU A 308 -11.53 -23.96 69.59
C LEU A 308 -10.60 -23.38 70.67
N ARG A 309 -9.34 -23.04 70.35
CA ARG A 309 -8.40 -22.50 71.34
C ARG A 309 -8.27 -20.98 71.34
N ILE A 310 -8.79 -20.29 70.33
CA ILE A 310 -8.68 -18.81 70.20
C ILE A 310 -9.88 -18.07 70.84
N THR A 311 -10.98 -18.76 71.18
CA THR A 311 -12.18 -18.09 71.71
C THR A 311 -12.29 -18.02 73.24
N SER A 312 -11.35 -18.57 74.02
CA SER A 312 -11.44 -18.53 75.51
C SER A 312 -10.52 -17.53 76.22
N GLU A 313 -9.60 -16.85 75.53
CA GLU A 313 -8.70 -15.86 76.17
C GLU A 313 -9.19 -14.39 76.07
N ARG A 314 -10.28 -14.12 75.36
CA ARG A 314 -10.76 -12.74 75.13
C ARG A 314 -12.03 -12.35 75.90
N TYR A 315 -12.31 -13.03 77.03
CA TYR A 315 -13.52 -12.77 77.85
C TYR A 315 -13.25 -12.19 79.25
N HIS A 316 -12.00 -11.85 79.62
CA HIS A 316 -11.68 -11.39 80.98
C HIS A 316 -11.12 -9.98 81.15
N GLU A 317 -10.98 -9.16 80.10
CA GLU A 317 -10.57 -7.75 80.25
C GLU A 317 -11.54 -6.81 79.54
N CYS A 318 -12.67 -6.52 80.19
CA CYS A 318 -13.50 -5.34 79.91
C CYS A 318 -14.41 -5.06 81.13
N ALA A 319 -13.81 -4.92 82.30
CA ALA A 319 -14.50 -4.45 83.50
C ALA A 319 -13.53 -3.67 84.39
N SER A 320 -13.21 -2.44 84.00
CA SER A 320 -12.93 -1.30 84.90
C SER A 320 -12.14 -0.22 84.17
N ASP A 321 -12.81 0.78 83.61
CA ASP A 321 -12.40 2.15 83.91
C ASP A 321 -13.57 3.13 83.73
N ARG A 322 -14.03 3.69 84.86
CA ARG A 322 -14.86 4.89 84.90
C ARG A 322 -13.90 6.07 84.95
N ARG A 323 -13.94 6.95 83.97
CA ARG A 323 -13.86 8.40 84.24
C ARG A 323 -14.40 9.24 83.09
N VAL A 324 -15.42 10.03 83.44
CA VAL A 324 -16.07 11.10 82.68
C VAL A 324 -15.17 12.35 82.76
N PRO A 325 -15.13 13.21 81.72
CA PRO A 325 -15.67 14.56 81.95
C PRO A 325 -16.42 15.19 80.76
N HIS A 326 -17.56 15.78 81.12
CA HIS A 326 -18.08 17.11 80.80
C HIS A 326 -18.16 17.70 79.36
N TYR A 327 -19.42 17.78 78.90
CA TYR A 327 -20.18 18.93 78.35
C TYR A 327 -19.51 19.97 77.44
N GLU A 328 -20.09 20.14 76.24
CA GLU A 328 -20.76 21.40 75.89
C GLU A 328 -21.81 21.20 74.78
N ALA A 329 -22.96 21.85 74.93
CA ALA A 329 -24.09 21.80 74.02
C ALA A 329 -24.63 23.22 73.83
N ARG A 330 -24.98 23.60 72.59
CA ARG A 330 -26.08 24.53 72.18
C ARG A 330 -25.94 24.94 70.69
N PRO A 331 -26.98 25.52 70.02
CA PRO A 331 -28.22 24.85 69.61
C PRO A 331 -28.74 25.31 68.22
N GLY A 332 -29.93 24.81 67.81
CA GLY A 332 -30.86 25.53 66.92
C GLY A 332 -30.96 24.98 65.51
N SER A 333 -31.95 24.11 65.24
CA SER A 333 -33.27 24.43 64.64
C SER A 333 -33.17 24.56 63.11
N SER A 334 -33.95 23.93 62.24
CA SER A 334 -35.30 23.36 62.24
C SER A 334 -35.42 22.73 60.83
N GLY A 335 -35.99 21.56 60.55
CA GLY A 335 -37.29 21.01 60.89
C GLY A 335 -37.94 20.50 59.58
N GLY A 336 -38.67 19.37 59.65
CA GLY A 336 -39.61 18.90 58.60
C GLY A 336 -39.07 17.84 57.64
N ILE A 337 -39.18 16.52 57.87
CA ILE A 337 -40.36 15.61 57.87
C ILE A 337 -40.63 14.93 56.50
N SER A 338 -40.90 13.61 56.57
CA SER A 338 -41.60 12.72 55.62
C SER A 338 -40.80 12.22 54.41
N ASN A 339 -40.79 10.94 54.00
CA ASN A 339 -41.64 9.79 54.31
C ASN A 339 -40.90 8.45 53.98
N TYR A 340 -40.93 7.51 54.93
CA TYR A 340 -41.25 6.05 54.90
C TYR A 340 -41.05 5.14 53.63
N PRO A 341 -40.98 3.79 53.79
CA PRO A 341 -39.97 2.86 53.25
C PRO A 341 -40.69 1.67 52.53
N PRO A 342 -40.39 0.37 52.72
CA PRO A 342 -39.13 -0.39 52.82
C PRO A 342 -39.01 -1.57 51.81
N ALA A 343 -37.77 -1.98 51.58
CA ALA A 343 -37.22 -3.34 51.67
C ALA A 343 -37.83 -4.59 50.99
N LEU A 344 -36.88 -5.39 50.48
CA LEU A 344 -36.74 -6.85 50.67
C LEU A 344 -37.56 -7.78 49.76
N ARG A 345 -36.88 -8.51 48.86
CA ARG A 345 -36.48 -9.91 49.07
C ARG A 345 -36.01 -10.59 47.78
N GLN A 346 -35.05 -11.47 47.98
CA GLN A 346 -34.49 -12.43 47.03
C GLN A 346 -35.58 -13.33 46.40
N THR A 347 -35.29 -13.94 45.24
CA THR A 347 -34.85 -15.34 45.06
C THR A 347 -35.43 -16.03 43.80
N ILE A 348 -34.60 -16.88 43.17
CA ILE A 348 -34.93 -18.16 42.48
C ILE A 348 -35.39 -18.11 41.00
N ALA A 349 -34.40 -18.35 40.13
CA ALA A 349 -34.25 -19.53 39.25
C ALA A 349 -35.00 -19.68 37.90
N ARG A 350 -34.17 -20.16 36.95
CA ARG A 350 -34.46 -20.96 35.73
C ARG A 350 -35.12 -20.25 34.54
N LYS A 351 -34.35 -20.10 33.45
CA LYS A 351 -34.37 -21.07 32.32
C LYS A 351 -33.32 -20.75 31.26
N ILE A 352 -32.49 -21.77 31.03
CA ILE A 352 -31.66 -22.07 29.86
C ILE A 352 -32.41 -21.81 28.55
N LYS A 353 -31.77 -21.15 27.58
CA LYS A 353 -31.76 -21.60 26.18
C LYS A 353 -30.68 -20.92 25.32
N ARG A 354 -29.71 -21.75 24.91
CA ARG A 354 -29.07 -21.85 23.58
C ARG A 354 -28.37 -20.61 23.00
N SER A 355 -27.05 -20.71 22.81
CA SER A 355 -26.44 -21.20 21.56
C SER A 355 -24.92 -21.17 21.74
N SER A 356 -24.27 -22.32 21.96
CA SER A 356 -23.53 -23.08 20.93
C SER A 356 -22.36 -22.30 20.32
N PHE A 357 -21.13 -22.69 20.64
CA PHE A 357 -20.23 -23.28 19.64
C PHE A 357 -19.15 -24.12 20.33
N THR A 358 -18.89 -25.26 19.71
CA THR A 358 -18.13 -26.43 20.18
C THR A 358 -16.89 -26.55 19.30
N TYR A 359 -15.87 -27.28 19.80
CA TYR A 359 -14.71 -27.88 19.08
C TYR A 359 -13.49 -26.92 18.92
N ILE A 360 -12.21 -27.26 19.19
CA ILE A 360 -11.49 -28.55 19.37
C ILE A 360 -10.30 -28.33 20.32
N LEU A 361 -10.05 -29.26 21.26
CA LEU A 361 -8.79 -29.40 21.99
C LEU A 361 -8.45 -30.90 22.08
N TYR A 362 -7.39 -31.30 21.38
CA TYR A 362 -6.52 -32.46 21.65
C TYR A 362 -5.12 -32.02 21.14
N PRO A 363 -4.03 -32.32 21.86
CA PRO A 363 -3.55 -33.70 21.99
C PRO A 363 -3.06 -34.10 23.40
N LEU A 364 -3.05 -35.40 23.68
CA LEU A 364 -2.02 -36.16 24.42
C LEU A 364 -2.59 -37.53 24.86
N LEU A 365 -2.44 -38.51 23.97
CA LEU A 365 -2.08 -39.91 24.26
C LEU A 365 -1.69 -40.60 22.95
#